data_AF-A0AAW7IWI4-F1
#
_entry.id   AF-A0AAW7IWI4-F1
#
_cell.length_a   1.000
_cell.length_b   1.000
_cell.length_c   1.000
_cell.angle_alpha   90.00
_cell.angle_beta   90.00
_cell.angle_gamma   90.00
#
_symmetry.space_group_name_H-M   'P 1'
#
loop_
_entity.id
_entity.type
_entity.pdbx_description
1 polymer ?
#
loop_
_entity_poly.entity_id
_entity_poly.type
_entity_poly.pdbx_seq_one_letter_code
_entity_poly.pdbx_strand_id
1 'polypeptide(L)' 'MNEISLTVKLPNGSKLKTFEDDENLYRAIVRALIDVEVFLIEMDVKNEEQ' A
#
# COMPACT_ATOMS: atom_id res chain seq x y z
N MET A 1 4.38 -8.45 -18.93
CA MET A 1 3.60 -7.80 -17.86
C MET A 1 4.39 -7.96 -16.58
N ASN A 2 4.58 -6.89 -15.81
CA ASN A 2 5.27 -6.96 -14.52
C ASN A 2 4.22 -7.10 -13.43
N GLU A 3 4.46 -7.99 -12.47
CA GLU A 3 3.59 -8.23 -11.33
C GLU A 3 4.36 -7.88 -10.06
N ILE A 4 3.75 -7.08 -9.19
CA ILE A 4 4.34 -6.66 -7.91
C ILE A 4 3.36 -6.95 -6.79
N SER A 5 3.90 -7.50 -5.70
CA SER A 5 3.20 -7.59 -4.42
C SER A 5 4.03 -6.89 -3.36
N LEU A 6 3.39 -5.94 -2.66
CA LEU A 6 3.99 -5.23 -1.54
C LEU A 6 3.29 -5.67 -0.26
N THR A 7 4.06 -6.11 0.74
CA THR A 7 3.54 -6.45 2.08
C THR A 7 4.22 -5.59 3.13
N VAL A 8 3.44 -4.81 3.87
CA VAL A 8 3.92 -3.97 4.98
C VAL A 8 3.42 -4.58 6.29
N LYS A 9 4.33 -4.84 7.24
CA LYS A 9 3.96 -5.27 8.59
C LYS A 9 3.86 -4.06 9.49
N LEU A 10 2.68 -3.82 10.05
CA LEU A 10 2.42 -2.66 10.91
C LEU A 10 2.79 -2.96 12.38
N PRO A 11 3.05 -1.93 13.21
CA PRO A 11 3.45 -2.10 14.61
C PRO A 11 2.43 -2.87 15.47
N ASN A 12 1.13 -2.79 15.14
CA ASN A 12 0.06 -3.53 15.80
C ASN A 12 0.02 -5.03 15.41
N GLY A 13 0.98 -5.51 14.60
CA GLY A 13 1.06 -6.88 14.15
C GLY A 13 0.21 -7.21 12.92
N SER A 14 -0.65 -6.29 12.48
CA SER A 14 -1.40 -6.43 11.22
C SER A 14 -0.50 -6.32 10.00
N LYS A 15 -1.02 -6.74 8.84
CA LYS A 15 -0.29 -6.70 7.56
C LYS A 15 -1.15 -5.99 6.52
N LEU A 16 -0.56 -5.00 5.86
CA LEU A 16 -1.10 -4.41 4.65
C LEU A 16 -0.51 -5.14 3.45
N LYS A 17 -1.35 -5.49 2.47
CA LYS A 17 -0.93 -6.10 1.22
C LYS A 17 -1.52 -5.34 0.06
N THR A 18 -0.69 -5.03 -0.93
CA THR A 18 -1.12 -4.48 -2.22
C THR A 18 -0.60 -5.37 -3.35
N PHE A 19 -1.31 -5.35 -4.47
CA PHE A 19 -0.97 -6.10 -5.67
C PHE A 19 -1.20 -5.21 -6.88
N GLU A 20 -0.19 -5.11 -7.74
CA GLU A 20 -0.20 -4.29 -8.94
C GLU A 20 0.37 -5.06 -10.13
N ASP A 21 -0.27 -4.90 -11.29
CA ASP A 21 0.20 -5.41 -12.57
C ASP A 21 0.29 -4.28 -13.61
N ASP A 22 1.46 -4.15 -14.24
CA ASP A 22 1.65 -3.13 -15.28
C ASP A 22 2.75 -3.53 -16.27
N GLU A 23 2.61 -3.15 -17.54
CA GLU A 23 3.66 -3.32 -18.55
C GLU A 23 4.93 -2.53 -18.24
N ASN A 24 4.79 -1.40 -17.52
CA ASN A 24 5.88 -0.56 -17.06
C ASN A 24 6.17 -0.82 -15.58
N LEU A 25 7.37 -1.34 -15.29
CA LEU A 25 7.80 -1.69 -13.94
C LEU A 25 7.77 -0.51 -12.97
N TYR A 26 8.23 0.68 -13.39
CA TYR A 26 8.21 1.87 -12.54
C TYR A 26 6.78 2.24 -12.15
N ARG A 27 5.85 2.15 -13.11
CA ARG A 27 4.44 2.45 -12.86
C ARG A 27 3.80 1.45 -11.89
N ALA A 28 4.09 0.15 -12.01
CA ALA A 28 3.63 -0.86 -11.06
C ALA A 28 4.13 -0.58 -9.64
N ILE A 29 5.42 -0.24 -9.48
CA ILE A 29 6.02 0.11 -8.17
C ILE A 29 5.34 1.34 -7.58
N VAL A 30 5.20 2.41 -8.37
CA VAL A 30 4.62 3.67 -7.89
C VAL A 30 3.17 3.48 -7.46
N ARG A 31 2.35 2.74 -8.20
CA ARG A 31 0.97 2.44 -7.81
C ARG A 31 0.90 1.67 -6.49
N ALA A 32 1.74 0.64 -6.33
CA ALA A 32 1.77 -0.13 -5.10
C ALA A 32 2.16 0.72 -3.88
N LEU A 33 3.02 1.72 -4.06
CA LEU A 33 3.38 2.68 -3.00
C LEU A 33 2.26 3.67 -2.69
N ILE A 34 1.54 4.16 -3.71
CA ILE A 34 0.38 5.06 -3.55
C ILE A 34 -0.73 4.35 -2.75
N ASP A 35 -1.02 3.09 -3.06
CA ASP A 35 -2.01 2.30 -2.30
C ASP A 35 -1.67 2.22 -0.81
N VAL A 36 -0.38 2.04 -0.50
CA VAL A 36 0.09 2.06 0.89
C VAL A 36 -0.09 3.43 1.52
N GLU A 37 0.29 4.50 0.83
CA GLU A 37 0.16 5.88 1.33
C GLU A 37 -1.30 6.23 1.64
N VAL A 38 -2.23 5.94 0.73
CA VAL A 38 -3.67 6.17 0.92
C VAL A 38 -4.18 5.42 2.15
N PHE A 39 -3.84 4.13 2.28
CA PHE A 39 -4.26 3.34 3.43
C PHE A 39 -3.74 3.91 4.77
N LEU A 40 -2.49 4.37 4.80
CA LEU A 40 -1.90 4.96 6.00
C LEU A 40 -2.57 6.28 6.39
N ILE A 41 -2.89 7.13 5.41
CA ILE A 41 -3.64 8.38 5.66
C ILE A 41 -5.04 8.08 6.20
N GLU A 42 -5.77 7.12 5.62
CA GLU A 42 -7.09 6.73 6.11
C GLU A 42 -7.06 6.18 7.53
N MET A 43 -6.00 5.46 7.91
CA MET A 43 -5.81 4.99 9.28
C MET A 43 -5.59 6.15 10.25
N ASP A 44 -4.82 7.16 9.86
CA ASP A 44 -4.50 8.31 10.71
C ASP A 44 -5.76 9.13 11.01
N VAL A 45 -6.55 9.44 9.97
CA VAL A 45 -7.84 10.14 10.09
C VAL A 45 -8.79 9.40 11.05
N LYS A 46 -8.89 8.06 10.93
CA LYS A 46 -9.75 7.24 11.81
C LYS A 46 -9.28 7.22 13.27
N ASN A 47 -7.98 7.40 13.51
CA ASN A 47 -7.44 7.46 14.87
C ASN A 47 -7.66 8.83 15.52
N GLU A 48 -7.69 9.92 14.74
CA GLU A 48 -7.95 11.28 15.26
C GLU A 48 -9.43 11.52 15.64
N GLU A 49 -10.37 10.77 15.07
CA GLU A 49 -11.81 10.86 15.38
C GLU A 49 -12.24 10.08 16.65
N GLN A 50 -11.33 9.37 17.32
CA GLN A 50 -11.57 8.60 18.56
C GLN A 50 -11.01 9.30 19.81
#